data_AF-A0A935YPM3-F1
#
_entry.id   AF-A0A935YPM3-F1
#
_cell.length_a   1.000
_cell.length_b   1.000
_cell.length_c   1.000
_cell.angle_alpha   90.00
_cell.angle_beta   90.00
_cell.angle_gamma   90.00
#
_symmetry.space_group_name_H-M   'P 1'
#
loop_
_entity.id
_entity.type
_entity.pdbx_description
1 polymer ?
#
loop_
_entity_poly.entity_id
_entity_poly.type
_entity_poly.pdbx_seq_one_letter_code
_entity_poly.pdbx_strand_id
1 'polypeptide(L)'
;MSSERTLAEVRSEIDSIDDAIQDLLIRRTQLVSEVRVIKHDWRVKIQPSREAEILYRLVKRHSGAFPKRDLVAIWRVLICATLSFEGPFSVAVYTPANETGYWDLARDHFGPCTPVTRHTSVRSVIEAVHRQDAIVGVLPMPRLDDTDPWWRHIVTSHPEAPRIIARLPFVDFGAGRRTGAEALAICPVSVVPTGRDRSYLVAETEERLGLNQFTQALQEAGLTSTFATVWRDEGQPQSWLYLSEVDGSLATDDARLDILRRTIGKPLKRLQPIGGYALPIPPDVLGPAPAAAPQPALPARQPKSEDSSA
;
A
#
# COMPACT_ATOMS: atom_id res chain seq x y z
N MET A 1 -47.06 -16.69 -19.59
CA MET A 1 -46.23 -17.73 -18.97
C MET A 1 -44.79 -17.40 -19.33
N SER A 2 -43.97 -16.97 -18.36
CA SER A 2 -42.55 -16.77 -18.60
C SER A 2 -41.92 -18.15 -18.74
N SER A 3 -41.36 -18.47 -19.90
CA SER A 3 -40.58 -19.71 -20.06
C SER A 3 -39.39 -19.62 -19.10
N GLU A 4 -39.35 -20.48 -18.09
CA GLU A 4 -38.19 -20.58 -17.22
C GLU A 4 -37.00 -21.02 -18.09
N ARG A 5 -35.93 -20.24 -18.05
CA ARG A 5 -34.69 -20.61 -18.73
C ARG A 5 -34.13 -21.87 -18.12
N THR A 6 -33.71 -22.79 -18.96
CA THR A 6 -32.99 -23.98 -18.53
C THR A 6 -31.60 -23.61 -18.00
N LEU A 7 -31.06 -24.45 -17.12
CA LEU A 7 -29.68 -24.29 -16.62
C LEU A 7 -28.66 -24.24 -17.76
N ALA A 8 -28.87 -25.00 -18.83
CA ALA A 8 -28.00 -25.03 -20.00
C ALA A 8 -27.99 -23.67 -20.73
N GLU A 9 -29.17 -23.07 -20.93
CA GLU A 9 -29.29 -21.73 -21.54
C GLU A 9 -28.62 -20.64 -20.69
N VAL A 10 -28.74 -20.72 -19.35
CA VAL A 10 -28.06 -19.76 -18.46
C VAL A 10 -26.55 -19.94 -18.50
N ARG A 11 -26.04 -21.18 -18.48
CA ARG A 11 -24.60 -21.46 -18.58
C ARG A 11 -24.02 -20.99 -19.91
N SER A 12 -24.72 -21.23 -21.02
CA SER A 12 -24.25 -20.77 -22.33
C SER A 12 -24.14 -19.25 -22.41
N GLU A 13 -24.98 -18.49 -21.71
CA GLU A 13 -24.85 -17.04 -21.64
C GLU A 13 -23.67 -16.62 -20.75
N ILE A 14 -23.43 -17.32 -19.63
CA ILE A 14 -22.23 -17.11 -18.80
C ILE A 14 -20.97 -17.33 -19.62
N ASP A 15 -20.88 -18.44 -20.35
CA ASP A 15 -19.73 -18.76 -21.21
C ASP A 15 -19.50 -17.65 -22.25
N SER A 16 -20.57 -17.14 -22.88
CA SER A 16 -20.47 -16.01 -23.82
C SER A 16 -20.00 -14.71 -23.15
N ILE A 17 -20.35 -14.48 -21.88
CA ILE A 17 -19.87 -13.33 -21.11
C ILE A 17 -18.39 -13.51 -20.76
N ASP A 18 -17.98 -14.71 -20.38
CA ASP A 18 -16.59 -15.04 -20.04
C ASP A 18 -15.67 -14.86 -21.26
N ASP A 19 -16.10 -15.31 -22.45
CA ASP A 19 -15.41 -15.06 -23.72
C ASP A 19 -15.26 -13.55 -23.99
N ALA A 20 -16.34 -12.77 -23.81
CA ALA A 20 -16.29 -11.32 -23.97
C ALA A 20 -15.38 -10.63 -22.95
N ILE A 21 -15.32 -11.12 -21.71
CA ILE A 21 -14.37 -10.64 -20.69
C ILE A 21 -12.93 -10.92 -21.17
N GLN A 22 -12.65 -12.13 -21.65
CA GLN A 22 -11.33 -12.49 -22.16
C GLN A 22 -10.92 -11.60 -23.34
N ASP A 23 -11.81 -11.35 -24.30
CA ASP A 23 -11.56 -10.46 -25.43
C ASP A 23 -11.25 -9.02 -24.98
N LEU A 24 -11.98 -8.51 -23.99
CA LEU A 24 -11.73 -7.19 -23.41
C LEU A 24 -10.38 -7.13 -22.68
N LEU A 25 -9.97 -8.21 -22.00
CA LEU A 25 -8.66 -8.30 -21.37
C LEU A 25 -7.53 -8.31 -22.40
N ILE A 26 -7.69 -9.05 -23.50
CA ILE A 26 -6.75 -9.05 -24.63
C ILE A 26 -6.64 -7.64 -25.21
N ARG A 27 -7.77 -6.99 -25.49
CA ARG A 27 -7.79 -5.62 -26.02
C ARG A 27 -7.16 -4.62 -25.07
N ARG A 28 -7.43 -4.73 -23.76
CA ARG A 28 -6.75 -3.91 -22.73
C ARG A 28 -5.24 -4.10 -22.77
N THR A 29 -4.79 -5.34 -22.93
CA THR A 29 -3.35 -5.68 -22.96
C THR A 29 -2.66 -5.08 -24.20
N GLN A 30 -3.34 -5.05 -25.35
CA GLN A 30 -2.83 -4.36 -26.54
C GLN A 30 -2.57 -2.86 -26.28
N LEU A 31 -3.51 -2.17 -25.62
CA LEU A 31 -3.33 -0.76 -25.24
C LEU A 31 -2.20 -0.56 -24.21
N VAL A 32 -2.02 -1.51 -23.29
CA VAL A 32 -0.87 -1.48 -22.36
C VAL A 32 0.46 -1.64 -23.10
N SER A 33 0.52 -2.43 -24.17
CA SER A 33 1.72 -2.50 -25.00
C SER A 33 2.07 -1.15 -25.64
N GLU A 34 1.07 -0.36 -26.05
CA GLU A 34 1.29 1.02 -26.52
C GLU A 34 1.82 1.92 -25.40
N VAL A 35 1.25 1.80 -24.19
CA VAL A 35 1.73 2.52 -23.00
C VAL A 35 3.18 2.15 -22.67
N ARG A 36 3.56 0.87 -22.80
CA ARG A 36 4.93 0.40 -22.61
C ARG A 36 5.91 1.10 -23.55
N VAL A 37 5.55 1.25 -24.82
CA VAL A 37 6.38 1.96 -25.82
C VAL A 37 6.53 3.43 -25.44
N ILE A 38 5.43 4.09 -25.06
CA ILE A 38 5.45 5.49 -24.62
C ILE A 38 6.37 5.67 -23.39
N LYS A 39 6.28 4.74 -22.43
CA LYS A 39 7.06 4.78 -21.20
C LYS A 39 8.42 4.10 -21.32
N HIS A 40 8.95 3.79 -22.51
CA HIS A 40 10.14 2.93 -22.63
C HIS A 40 11.33 3.41 -21.77
N ASP A 41 11.59 4.71 -21.73
CA ASP A 41 12.66 5.35 -20.95
C ASP A 41 12.40 5.42 -19.43
N TRP A 42 11.20 5.05 -18.98
CA TRP A 42 10.87 5.11 -17.57
C TRP A 42 11.54 3.96 -16.83
N ARG A 43 12.39 4.28 -15.87
CA ARG A 43 13.09 3.28 -15.05
C ARG A 43 12.13 2.46 -14.18
N VAL A 44 11.05 3.09 -13.71
CA VAL A 44 10.02 2.49 -12.87
C VAL A 44 8.67 2.66 -13.57
N LYS A 45 7.93 1.55 -13.72
CA LYS A 45 6.67 1.53 -14.50
C LYS A 45 5.41 1.75 -13.66
N ILE A 46 5.46 1.46 -12.35
CA ILE A 46 4.32 1.60 -11.43
C ILE A 46 3.86 3.06 -11.34
N GLN A 47 2.55 3.27 -11.30
CA GLN A 47 1.94 4.60 -11.15
C GLN A 47 0.87 4.54 -10.04
N PRO A 48 1.28 4.60 -8.76
CA PRO A 48 0.41 4.39 -7.61
C PRO A 48 -0.85 5.26 -7.63
N SER A 49 -0.71 6.54 -7.98
CA SER A 49 -1.84 7.49 -8.10
C SER A 49 -2.85 7.04 -9.15
N ARG A 50 -2.36 6.59 -10.31
CA ARG A 50 -3.21 6.14 -11.41
C ARG A 50 -3.96 4.86 -11.04
N GLU A 51 -3.30 3.96 -10.33
CA GLU A 51 -3.90 2.72 -9.85
C GLU A 51 -5.02 3.00 -8.83
N ALA A 52 -4.76 3.90 -7.87
CA ALA A 52 -5.74 4.35 -6.90
C ALA A 52 -6.97 4.99 -7.58
N GLU A 53 -6.76 5.89 -8.55
CA GLU A 53 -7.84 6.51 -9.32
C GLU A 53 -8.72 5.49 -10.06
N ILE A 54 -8.10 4.48 -10.69
CA ILE A 54 -8.82 3.40 -11.36
C ILE A 54 -9.74 2.70 -10.35
N LEU A 55 -9.20 2.32 -9.19
CA LEU A 55 -9.97 1.64 -8.14
C LEU A 55 -11.08 2.53 -7.56
N TYR A 56 -10.81 3.80 -7.27
CA TYR A 56 -11.83 4.75 -6.81
C TYR A 56 -12.97 4.89 -7.81
N ARG A 57 -12.65 5.06 -9.10
CA ARG A 57 -13.64 5.19 -10.17
C ARG A 57 -14.50 3.93 -10.27
N LEU A 58 -13.90 2.75 -10.20
CA LEU A 58 -14.63 1.48 -10.32
C LEU A 58 -15.54 1.24 -9.13
N VAL A 59 -15.05 1.46 -7.91
CA VAL A 59 -15.85 1.32 -6.69
C VAL A 59 -16.99 2.35 -6.65
N LYS A 60 -16.76 3.56 -7.14
CA LYS A 60 -17.81 4.60 -7.27
C LYS A 60 -18.87 4.26 -8.32
N ARG A 61 -18.46 3.69 -9.46
CA ARG A 61 -19.38 3.29 -10.55
C ARG A 61 -20.14 1.99 -10.24
N HIS A 62 -19.62 1.17 -9.33
CA HIS A 62 -20.11 -0.17 -9.08
C HIS A 62 -21.60 -0.17 -8.68
N SER A 63 -22.36 -1.04 -9.34
CA SER A 63 -23.78 -1.32 -9.09
C SER A 63 -24.03 -2.82 -9.27
N GLY A 64 -24.96 -3.38 -8.49
CA GLY A 64 -25.33 -4.80 -8.57
C GLY A 64 -24.84 -5.61 -7.37
N ALA A 65 -24.90 -6.94 -7.50
CA ALA A 65 -24.67 -7.88 -6.40
C ALA A 65 -23.21 -8.35 -6.26
N PHE A 66 -22.34 -8.07 -7.24
CA PHE A 66 -20.96 -8.53 -7.20
C PHE A 66 -20.18 -7.83 -6.07
N PRO A 67 -19.46 -8.53 -5.19
CA PRO A 67 -18.82 -7.87 -4.04
C PRO A 67 -17.73 -6.88 -4.45
N LYS A 68 -17.79 -5.65 -3.90
CA LYS A 68 -16.80 -4.59 -4.21
C LYS A 68 -15.36 -4.97 -3.82
N ARG A 69 -15.19 -5.78 -2.77
CA ARG A 69 -13.86 -6.28 -2.36
C ARG A 69 -13.24 -7.15 -3.44
N ASP A 70 -14.01 -8.11 -3.96
CA ASP A 70 -13.56 -9.00 -5.03
C ASP A 70 -13.33 -8.24 -6.33
N LEU A 71 -14.12 -7.19 -6.60
CA LEU A 71 -13.91 -6.29 -7.74
C LEU A 71 -12.52 -5.63 -7.66
N VAL A 72 -12.16 -5.10 -6.49
CA VAL A 72 -10.84 -4.49 -6.29
C VAL A 72 -9.73 -5.53 -6.38
N ALA A 73 -9.91 -6.73 -5.82
CA ALA A 73 -8.92 -7.81 -5.94
C ALA A 73 -8.65 -8.18 -7.40
N ILE A 74 -9.70 -8.38 -8.21
CA ILE A 74 -9.57 -8.67 -9.64
C ILE A 74 -8.81 -7.54 -10.34
N TRP A 75 -9.18 -6.29 -10.11
CA TRP A 75 -8.50 -5.16 -10.75
C TRP A 75 -7.05 -5.01 -10.32
N ARG A 76 -6.71 -5.32 -9.06
CA ARG A 76 -5.32 -5.38 -8.61
C ARG A 76 -4.52 -6.41 -9.37
N VAL A 77 -5.05 -7.62 -9.55
CA VAL A 77 -4.41 -8.67 -10.36
C VAL A 77 -4.19 -8.18 -11.78
N LEU A 78 -5.21 -7.56 -12.40
CA LEU A 78 -5.10 -7.02 -13.76
C LEU A 78 -4.08 -5.89 -13.89
N ILE A 79 -3.98 -5.01 -12.90
CA ILE A 79 -2.97 -3.93 -12.85
C ILE A 79 -1.57 -4.54 -12.75
N CYS A 80 -1.35 -5.45 -11.80
CA CYS A 80 -0.04 -6.04 -11.54
C CYS A 80 0.43 -6.91 -12.71
N ALA A 81 -0.47 -7.69 -13.32
CA ALA A 81 -0.17 -8.44 -14.53
C ALA A 81 0.34 -7.53 -15.66
N THR A 82 -0.27 -6.35 -15.82
CA THR A 82 0.16 -5.37 -16.84
C THR A 82 1.48 -4.68 -16.53
N LEU A 83 1.81 -4.44 -15.25
CA LEU A 83 3.11 -3.92 -14.86
C LEU A 83 4.26 -4.87 -15.25
N SER A 84 4.06 -6.17 -15.07
CA SER A 84 5.02 -7.20 -15.48
C SER A 84 5.26 -7.25 -16.99
N PHE A 85 4.29 -6.81 -17.81
CA PHE A 85 4.50 -6.65 -19.26
C PHE A 85 5.28 -5.39 -19.60
N GLU A 86 5.16 -4.31 -18.81
CA GLU A 86 5.86 -3.05 -19.05
C GLU A 86 7.37 -3.15 -18.75
N GLY A 87 7.78 -4.04 -17.83
CA GLY A 87 9.18 -4.29 -17.48
C GLY A 87 9.33 -5.22 -16.27
N PRO A 88 10.57 -5.50 -15.82
CA PRO A 88 10.80 -6.30 -14.61
C PRO A 88 10.15 -5.61 -13.41
N PHE A 89 9.33 -6.36 -12.67
CA PHE A 89 8.63 -5.90 -11.47
C PHE A 89 8.80 -6.93 -10.36
N SER A 90 9.29 -6.49 -9.19
CA SER A 90 9.57 -7.35 -8.05
C SER A 90 9.41 -6.58 -6.74
N VAL A 91 9.11 -7.30 -5.66
CA VAL A 91 8.84 -6.73 -4.34
C VAL A 91 9.75 -7.36 -3.29
N ALA A 92 10.46 -6.53 -2.52
CA ALA A 92 11.16 -6.94 -1.31
C ALA A 92 10.28 -6.67 -0.09
N VAL A 93 10.07 -7.66 0.78
CA VAL A 93 9.16 -7.55 1.92
C VAL A 93 9.93 -7.80 3.21
N TYR A 94 9.79 -6.88 4.16
CA TYR A 94 10.24 -7.11 5.53
C TYR A 94 9.36 -8.17 6.18
N THR A 95 9.97 -9.26 6.66
CA THR A 95 9.30 -10.35 7.37
C THR A 95 10.11 -10.69 8.62
N PRO A 96 9.81 -10.10 9.78
CA PRO A 96 10.45 -10.50 11.02
C PRO A 96 10.00 -11.91 11.40
N ALA A 97 10.79 -12.60 12.22
CA ALA A 97 10.59 -14.02 12.53
C ALA A 97 9.18 -14.37 13.05
N ASN A 98 8.50 -13.42 13.69
CA ASN A 98 7.22 -13.64 14.36
C ASN A 98 6.03 -12.92 13.68
N GLU A 99 6.23 -12.27 12.52
CA GLU A 99 5.17 -11.53 11.83
C GLU A 99 5.17 -11.84 10.33
N THR A 100 4.13 -12.53 9.86
CA THR A 100 3.97 -12.87 8.44
C THR A 100 3.02 -11.92 7.71
N GLY A 101 2.34 -11.03 8.43
CA GLY A 101 1.28 -10.17 7.86
C GLY A 101 1.74 -9.33 6.67
N TYR A 102 2.98 -8.85 6.68
CA TYR A 102 3.53 -8.06 5.57
C TYR A 102 3.64 -8.84 4.26
N TRP A 103 3.88 -10.16 4.31
CA TRP A 103 3.90 -11.00 3.12
C TRP A 103 2.52 -11.07 2.47
N ASP A 104 1.49 -11.25 3.29
CA ASP A 104 0.11 -11.33 2.81
C ASP A 104 -0.36 -9.97 2.27
N LEU A 105 -0.03 -8.87 2.96
CA LEU A 105 -0.28 -7.51 2.46
C LEU A 105 0.38 -7.26 1.10
N ALA A 106 1.63 -7.70 0.93
CA ALA A 106 2.35 -7.56 -0.33
C ALA A 106 1.68 -8.39 -1.45
N ARG A 107 1.21 -9.61 -1.16
CA ARG A 107 0.51 -10.45 -2.14
C ARG A 107 -0.86 -9.89 -2.51
N ASP A 108 -1.60 -9.38 -1.54
CA ASP A 108 -2.92 -8.77 -1.76
C ASP A 108 -2.81 -7.47 -2.57
N HIS A 109 -1.72 -6.72 -2.38
CA HIS A 109 -1.48 -5.49 -3.13
C HIS A 109 -0.88 -5.77 -4.50
N PHE A 110 0.25 -6.47 -4.57
CA PHE A 110 1.04 -6.64 -5.79
C PHE A 110 0.69 -7.91 -6.58
N GLY A 111 -0.32 -8.65 -6.16
CA GLY A 111 -0.85 -9.82 -6.86
C GLY A 111 -0.05 -11.11 -6.62
N PRO A 112 -0.65 -12.26 -6.97
CA PRO A 112 -0.09 -13.57 -6.69
C PRO A 112 1.10 -13.93 -7.58
N CYS A 113 1.19 -13.39 -8.80
CA CYS A 113 2.21 -13.75 -9.77
C CYS A 113 3.47 -12.89 -9.70
N THR A 114 3.47 -11.81 -8.91
CA THR A 114 4.64 -10.94 -8.76
C THR A 114 5.75 -11.65 -7.99
N PRO A 115 7.02 -11.60 -8.44
CA PRO A 115 8.15 -12.07 -7.65
C PRO A 115 8.26 -11.29 -6.33
N VAL A 116 8.27 -12.01 -5.21
CA VAL A 116 8.39 -11.42 -3.87
C VAL A 116 9.53 -12.09 -3.10
N THR A 117 10.48 -11.30 -2.60
CA THR A 117 11.60 -11.75 -1.77
C THR A 117 11.39 -11.36 -0.31
N ARG A 118 11.80 -12.24 0.61
CA ARG A 118 11.70 -12.02 2.06
C ARG A 118 13.01 -11.48 2.60
N HIS A 119 12.91 -10.51 3.51
CA HIS A 119 14.03 -9.85 4.15
C HIS A 119 13.79 -9.78 5.65
N THR A 120 14.79 -10.15 6.45
CA THR A 120 14.69 -10.12 7.93
C THR A 120 15.02 -8.76 8.54
N SER A 121 15.43 -7.79 7.71
CA SER A 121 15.82 -6.44 8.13
C SER A 121 15.21 -5.38 7.22
N VAL A 122 14.63 -4.34 7.81
CA VAL A 122 14.11 -3.16 7.11
C VAL A 122 15.19 -2.49 6.24
N ARG A 123 16.44 -2.46 6.72
CA ARG A 123 17.57 -1.90 5.98
C ARG A 123 17.85 -2.67 4.71
N SER A 124 17.79 -4.00 4.76
CA SER A 124 18.01 -4.84 3.57
C SER A 124 16.92 -4.66 2.50
N VAL A 125 15.68 -4.36 2.91
CA VAL A 125 14.60 -3.99 1.97
C VAL A 125 14.90 -2.65 1.29
N ILE A 126 15.29 -1.64 2.07
CA ILE A 126 15.63 -0.31 1.53
C ILE A 126 16.83 -0.40 0.59
N GLU A 127 17.86 -1.16 0.95
CA GLU A 127 19.03 -1.39 0.10
C GLU A 127 18.67 -2.12 -1.20
N ALA A 128 17.80 -3.14 -1.14
CA ALA A 128 17.31 -3.84 -2.33
C ALA A 128 16.56 -2.90 -3.29
N VAL A 129 15.75 -1.98 -2.76
CA VAL A 129 15.05 -0.97 -3.56
C VAL A 129 16.01 0.07 -4.13
N HIS A 130 16.95 0.54 -3.31
CA HIS A 130 17.94 1.53 -3.73
C HIS A 130 18.88 1.01 -4.83
N ARG A 131 19.30 -0.26 -4.73
CA ARG A 131 20.10 -0.97 -5.75
C ARG A 131 19.27 -1.46 -6.94
N GLN A 132 17.95 -1.41 -6.83
CA GLN A 132 17.00 -1.95 -7.80
C GLN A 132 17.05 -3.47 -7.99
N ASP A 133 17.51 -4.19 -6.97
CA ASP A 133 17.31 -5.64 -6.88
C ASP A 133 15.80 -5.95 -6.69
N ALA A 134 15.07 -5.01 -6.08
CA ALA A 134 13.62 -4.98 -6.05
C ALA A 134 13.08 -3.62 -6.52
N ILE A 135 11.94 -3.60 -7.22
CA ILE A 135 11.29 -2.34 -7.65
C ILE A 135 10.56 -1.68 -6.48
N VAL A 136 9.92 -2.47 -5.64
CA VAL A 136 9.14 -2.00 -4.49
C VAL A 136 9.62 -2.66 -3.20
N GLY A 137 9.67 -1.89 -2.12
CA GLY A 137 9.92 -2.40 -0.77
C GLY A 137 8.67 -2.28 0.09
N VAL A 138 8.38 -3.27 0.92
CA VAL A 138 7.28 -3.24 1.91
C VAL A 138 7.88 -3.20 3.31
N LEU A 139 7.55 -2.15 4.05
CA LEU A 139 8.10 -1.80 5.35
C LEU A 139 6.96 -1.62 6.38
N PRO A 140 7.22 -1.84 7.68
CA PRO A 140 6.21 -1.66 8.71
C PRO A 140 5.81 -0.18 8.85
N MET A 141 4.63 0.08 9.40
CA MET A 141 4.25 1.44 9.82
C MET A 141 5.26 2.00 10.83
N PRO A 142 5.63 3.29 10.75
CA PRO A 142 6.42 3.95 11.78
C PRO A 142 5.74 3.84 13.15
N ARG A 143 6.50 3.53 14.20
CA ARG A 143 5.99 3.43 15.58
C ARG A 143 6.63 4.50 16.47
N LEU A 144 6.01 4.75 17.62
CA LEU A 144 6.50 5.73 18.59
C LEU A 144 7.73 5.21 19.36
N ASP A 145 7.85 3.90 19.49
CA ASP A 145 8.85 3.17 20.29
C ASP A 145 9.97 2.52 19.44
N ASP A 146 10.08 2.89 18.17
CA ASP A 146 11.13 2.38 17.29
C ASP A 146 12.52 2.87 17.75
N THR A 147 13.38 1.94 18.16
CA THR A 147 14.78 2.25 18.54
C THR A 147 15.64 2.59 17.32
N ASP A 148 15.36 1.94 16.18
CA ASP A 148 16.01 2.19 14.89
C ASP A 148 14.95 2.38 13.79
N PRO A 149 14.36 3.57 13.67
CA PRO A 149 13.28 3.82 12.73
C PRO A 149 13.79 3.80 11.29
N TRP A 150 13.18 2.96 10.46
CA TRP A 150 13.60 2.76 9.06
C TRP A 150 13.53 4.05 8.22
N TRP A 151 12.60 4.96 8.54
CA TRP A 151 12.34 6.15 7.74
C TRP A 151 13.54 7.10 7.70
N ARG A 152 14.44 7.06 8.68
CA ARG A 152 15.69 7.86 8.69
C ARG A 152 16.61 7.52 7.52
N HIS A 153 16.54 6.30 7.00
CA HIS A 153 17.38 5.81 5.92
C HIS A 153 16.93 6.28 4.54
N ILE A 154 15.71 6.81 4.42
CA ILE A 154 15.18 7.32 3.15
C ILE A 154 15.07 8.86 3.13
N VAL A 155 15.53 9.53 4.20
CA VAL A 155 15.60 11.00 4.26
C VAL A 155 16.79 11.46 3.44
N THR A 156 16.55 11.73 2.16
CA THR A 156 17.57 12.20 1.22
C THR A 156 16.92 12.98 0.09
N SER A 157 17.63 13.99 -0.42
CA SER A 157 17.20 14.82 -1.54
C SER A 157 17.51 14.24 -2.89
N HIS A 158 18.12 13.04 -2.94
CA HIS A 158 18.40 12.36 -4.20
C HIS A 158 17.09 12.01 -4.96
N PRO A 159 16.97 12.31 -6.27
CA PRO A 159 15.76 12.03 -7.04
C PRO A 159 15.38 10.54 -7.06
N GLU A 160 16.38 9.67 -7.21
CA GLU A 160 16.23 8.21 -7.24
C GLU A 160 16.11 7.57 -5.85
N ALA A 161 15.93 8.36 -4.79
CA ALA A 161 15.75 7.80 -3.47
C ALA A 161 14.36 7.15 -3.33
N PRO A 162 14.25 6.03 -2.62
CA PRO A 162 12.95 5.45 -2.32
C PRO A 162 12.03 6.46 -1.61
N ARG A 163 10.80 6.56 -2.08
CA ARG A 163 9.72 7.36 -1.48
C ARG A 163 8.59 6.45 -1.09
N ILE A 164 7.84 6.83 -0.06
CA ILE A 164 6.55 6.18 0.25
C ILE A 164 5.60 6.42 -0.92
N ILE A 165 4.95 5.34 -1.37
CA ILE A 165 4.06 5.34 -2.53
C ILE A 165 2.67 4.75 -2.28
N ALA A 166 2.52 3.91 -1.26
CA ALA A 166 1.24 3.28 -0.92
C ALA A 166 1.17 2.91 0.57
N ARG A 167 -0.05 2.90 1.12
CA ARG A 167 -0.39 2.23 2.38
C ARG A 167 -1.08 0.90 2.11
N LEU A 168 -0.71 -0.11 2.88
CA LEU A 168 -1.24 -1.47 2.83
C LEU A 168 -1.98 -1.78 4.13
N PRO A 169 -3.16 -2.44 4.07
CA PRO A 169 -3.88 -2.78 2.84
C PRO A 169 -4.57 -1.55 2.22
N PHE A 170 -4.70 -1.52 0.90
CA PHE A 170 -5.48 -0.46 0.21
C PHE A 170 -6.99 -0.69 0.31
N VAL A 171 -7.40 -1.94 0.52
CA VAL A 171 -8.76 -2.40 0.78
C VAL A 171 -8.71 -3.44 1.88
N ASP A 172 -9.54 -3.29 2.89
CA ASP A 172 -9.72 -4.32 3.90
C ASP A 172 -10.58 -5.47 3.36
N PHE A 173 -9.97 -6.64 3.18
CA PHE A 173 -10.62 -7.87 2.72
C PHE A 173 -11.37 -8.63 3.82
N GLY A 174 -11.33 -8.16 5.09
CA GLY A 174 -12.16 -8.65 6.19
C GLY A 174 -11.48 -9.66 7.13
N ALA A 175 -12.24 -10.06 8.16
CA ALA A 175 -11.76 -10.75 9.37
C ALA A 175 -11.17 -12.17 9.18
N GLY A 176 -11.25 -12.77 7.99
CA GLY A 176 -10.70 -14.11 7.73
C GLY A 176 -9.18 -14.15 7.58
N ARG A 177 -8.52 -13.01 7.36
CA ARG A 177 -7.06 -12.89 7.10
C ARG A 177 -6.30 -12.12 8.18
N ARG A 178 -6.83 -12.09 9.41
CA ARG A 178 -6.37 -11.24 10.53
C ARG A 178 -4.89 -11.42 10.88
N THR A 179 -4.05 -10.54 10.34
CA THR A 179 -2.85 -10.09 11.05
C THR A 179 -3.03 -8.70 11.65
N GLY A 180 -4.02 -7.92 11.19
CA GLY A 180 -4.18 -6.52 11.59
C GLY A 180 -2.96 -5.66 11.20
N ALA A 181 -2.04 -6.22 10.41
CA ALA A 181 -0.83 -5.58 10.00
C ALA A 181 -1.16 -4.46 9.02
N GLU A 182 -0.39 -3.38 9.13
CA GLU A 182 -0.38 -2.28 8.19
C GLU A 182 1.05 -2.04 7.76
N ALA A 183 1.23 -1.62 6.52
CA ALA A 183 2.56 -1.40 5.95
C ALA A 183 2.58 -0.22 5.00
N LEU A 184 3.78 0.26 4.73
CA LEU A 184 4.06 1.23 3.70
C LEU A 184 4.89 0.59 2.59
N ALA A 185 4.53 0.90 1.35
CA ALA A 185 5.33 0.55 0.19
C ALA A 185 6.25 1.71 -0.18
N ILE A 186 7.51 1.42 -0.49
CA ILE A 186 8.51 2.38 -0.97
C ILE A 186 8.99 2.05 -2.38
N CYS A 187 9.25 3.07 -3.19
CA CYS A 187 9.74 2.95 -4.56
C CYS A 187 10.37 4.28 -5.00
N PRO A 188 11.41 4.30 -5.85
CA PRO A 188 12.01 5.56 -6.34
C PRO A 188 11.17 6.18 -7.46
N VAL A 189 9.93 6.58 -7.13
CA VAL A 189 9.01 7.29 -8.02
C VAL A 189 8.29 8.39 -7.26
N SER A 190 8.01 9.50 -7.94
CA SER A 190 7.19 10.57 -7.39
C SER A 190 5.71 10.22 -7.52
N VAL A 191 4.96 10.45 -6.44
CA VAL A 191 3.50 10.25 -6.43
C VAL A 191 2.81 11.52 -6.87
N VAL A 192 1.91 11.41 -7.84
CA VAL A 192 1.04 12.52 -8.28
C VAL A 192 -0.16 12.61 -7.31
N PRO A 193 -0.62 13.81 -6.91
CA PRO A 193 -1.79 13.94 -6.07
C PRO A 193 -3.05 13.30 -6.68
N THR A 194 -3.80 12.53 -5.89
CA THR A 194 -5.13 12.00 -6.26
C THR A 194 -6.27 12.89 -5.76
N GLY A 195 -5.95 13.89 -4.92
CA GLY A 195 -6.93 14.75 -4.23
C GLY A 195 -7.46 14.12 -2.93
N ARG A 196 -7.02 12.91 -2.59
CA ARG A 196 -7.34 12.20 -1.35
C ARG A 196 -6.11 11.44 -0.86
N ASP A 197 -5.10 12.18 -0.48
CA ASP A 197 -3.76 11.68 -0.19
C ASP A 197 -3.36 11.97 1.27
N ARG A 198 -2.37 11.22 1.74
CA ARG A 198 -1.55 11.57 2.90
C ARG A 198 -0.10 11.62 2.51
N SER A 199 0.67 12.45 3.19
CA SER A 199 2.10 12.60 2.95
C SER A 199 2.88 12.44 4.23
N TYR A 200 4.10 11.95 4.11
CA TYR A 200 5.05 11.93 5.20
C TYR A 200 6.14 12.97 4.96
N LEU A 201 6.49 13.69 6.02
CA LEU A 201 7.59 14.64 6.01
C LEU A 201 8.51 14.40 7.19
N VAL A 202 9.80 14.66 6.96
CA VAL A 202 10.82 14.63 8.01
C VAL A 202 11.42 16.01 8.18
N ALA A 203 11.49 16.46 9.44
CA ALA A 203 12.25 17.63 9.86
C ALA A 203 13.45 17.19 10.70
N GLU A 204 14.61 17.79 10.46
CA GLU A 204 15.81 17.61 11.25
C GLU A 204 16.17 18.91 11.95
N THR A 205 16.38 18.87 13.27
CA THR A 205 16.73 20.06 14.06
C THR A 205 17.98 19.85 14.90
N GLU A 206 18.74 20.91 15.16
CA GLU A 206 19.91 20.87 16.07
C GLU A 206 19.49 20.83 17.54
N GLU A 207 18.43 21.56 17.86
CA GLU A 207 17.88 21.67 19.21
C GLU A 207 16.59 20.87 19.34
N ARG A 208 16.30 20.41 20.55
CA ARG A 208 15.08 19.65 20.82
C ARG A 208 13.86 20.56 20.74
N LEU A 209 13.03 20.34 19.73
CA LEU A 209 11.67 20.85 19.65
C LEU A 209 10.72 19.90 20.42
N GLY A 210 9.77 20.44 21.20
CA GLY A 210 8.70 19.61 21.76
C GLY A 210 7.81 19.06 20.64
N LEU A 211 7.30 17.82 20.78
CA LEU A 211 6.43 17.24 19.73
C LEU A 211 5.16 18.08 19.52
N ASN A 212 4.58 18.64 20.58
CA ASN A 212 3.45 19.56 20.49
C ASN A 212 3.79 20.87 19.76
N GLN A 213 5.01 21.37 19.95
CA GLN A 213 5.48 22.57 19.26
C GLN A 213 5.70 22.28 17.77
N PHE A 214 6.20 21.09 17.43
CA PHE A 214 6.32 20.64 16.05
C PHE A 214 4.95 20.52 15.37
N THR A 215 3.98 19.87 16.03
CA THR A 215 2.63 19.71 15.46
C THR A 215 1.87 21.04 15.37
N GLN A 216 2.08 21.97 16.30
CA GLN A 216 1.56 23.32 16.20
C GLN A 216 2.16 24.07 15.00
N ALA A 217 3.48 23.97 14.79
CA ALA A 217 4.12 24.59 13.63
C ALA A 217 3.60 24.02 12.30
N LEU A 218 3.33 22.71 12.24
CA LEU A 218 2.65 22.09 11.09
C LEU A 218 1.26 22.68 10.87
N GLN A 219 0.46 22.82 11.93
CA GLN A 219 -0.88 23.38 11.85
C GLN A 219 -0.87 24.84 11.37
N GLU A 220 0.06 25.67 11.86
CA GLU A 220 0.25 27.05 11.41
C GLU A 220 0.64 27.15 9.93
N ALA A 221 1.35 26.13 9.41
CA ALA A 221 1.66 26.01 7.99
C ALA A 221 0.51 25.44 7.13
N GLY A 222 -0.65 25.15 7.73
CA GLY A 222 -1.79 24.54 7.04
C GLY A 222 -1.60 23.04 6.77
N LEU A 223 -0.77 22.36 7.57
CA LEU A 223 -0.52 20.93 7.51
C LEU A 223 -1.14 20.25 8.75
N THR A 224 -2.26 19.56 8.56
CA THR A 224 -2.90 18.81 9.64
C THR A 224 -2.18 17.49 9.86
N SER A 225 -1.53 17.33 11.00
CA SER A 225 -0.81 16.11 11.38
C SER A 225 -1.76 15.04 11.92
N THR A 226 -1.74 13.85 11.33
CA THR A 226 -2.48 12.65 11.80
C THR A 226 -1.62 11.73 12.66
N PHE A 227 -0.29 11.80 12.50
CA PHE A 227 0.70 11.08 13.29
C PHE A 227 1.97 11.91 13.37
N ALA A 228 2.63 11.91 14.53
CA ALA A 228 3.95 12.51 14.68
C ALA A 228 4.80 11.72 15.67
N THR A 229 6.09 11.58 15.38
CA THR A 229 7.07 10.98 16.28
C THR A 229 8.40 11.73 16.21
N VAL A 230 9.21 11.57 17.24
CA VAL A 230 10.55 12.13 17.32
C VAL A 230 11.53 11.00 17.63
N TRP A 231 12.66 11.04 16.95
CA TRP A 231 13.77 10.13 17.19
C TRP A 231 15.07 10.91 17.27
N ARG A 232 16.04 10.36 17.99
CA ARG A 232 17.38 10.89 18.09
C ARG A 232 18.36 9.73 18.16
N ASP A 233 19.51 9.90 17.51
CA ASP A 233 20.63 8.99 17.64
C ASP A 233 21.33 9.21 18.99
N GLU A 234 21.42 8.19 19.82
CA GLU A 234 22.19 8.24 21.07
C GLU A 234 23.69 8.40 20.81
N GLY A 235 24.19 7.90 19.66
CA GLY A 235 25.58 8.01 19.23
C GLY A 235 25.94 9.31 18.50
N GLN A 236 24.95 10.03 17.95
CA GLN A 236 25.12 11.34 17.31
C GLN A 236 24.15 12.38 17.92
N PRO A 237 24.45 12.89 19.12
CA PRO A 237 23.49 13.61 19.96
C PRO A 237 23.07 15.00 19.47
N GLN A 238 23.56 15.47 18.31
CA GLN A 238 23.40 16.84 17.83
C GLN A 238 22.28 17.04 16.79
N SER A 239 21.54 15.99 16.44
CA SER A 239 20.40 16.09 15.52
C SER A 239 19.19 15.34 16.05
N TRP A 240 18.04 16.01 16.04
CA TRP A 240 16.71 15.43 16.32
C TRP A 240 15.96 15.27 15.01
N LEU A 241 15.35 14.11 14.79
CA LEU A 241 14.54 13.84 13.62
C LEU A 241 13.07 13.72 14.02
N TYR A 242 12.22 14.48 13.33
CA TYR A 242 10.78 14.47 13.51
C TYR A 242 10.15 13.91 12.25
N LEU A 243 9.31 12.89 12.40
CA LEU A 243 8.47 12.38 11.33
C LEU A 243 7.03 12.80 11.60
N SER A 244 6.33 13.29 10.59
CA SER A 244 4.87 13.48 10.65
C SER A 244 4.19 12.95 9.39
N GLU A 245 3.04 12.30 9.61
CA GLU A 245 2.04 12.06 8.57
C GLU A 245 1.06 13.25 8.57
N VAL A 246 0.85 13.84 7.41
CA VAL A 246 -0.03 14.99 7.22
C VAL A 246 -1.10 14.70 6.17
N ASP A 247 -2.27 15.34 6.34
CA ASP A 247 -3.34 15.29 5.35
C ASP A 247 -2.95 16.05 4.06
N GLY A 248 -3.29 15.47 2.93
CA GLY A 248 -3.01 16.00 1.60
C GLY A 248 -1.70 15.50 0.99
N SER A 249 -1.53 15.81 -0.29
CA SER A 249 -0.26 15.59 -1.00
C SER A 249 0.72 16.72 -0.68
N LEU A 250 2.01 16.40 -0.60
CA LEU A 250 3.08 17.33 -0.28
C LEU A 250 4.26 17.12 -1.24
N ALA A 251 4.39 18.03 -2.20
CA ALA A 251 5.54 18.05 -3.11
C ALA A 251 6.77 18.69 -2.45
N THR A 252 7.95 18.48 -3.02
CA THR A 252 9.22 19.01 -2.46
C THR A 252 9.31 20.54 -2.50
N ASP A 253 8.58 21.16 -3.42
CA ASP A 253 8.50 22.61 -3.69
C ASP A 253 7.19 23.24 -3.18
N ASP A 254 6.44 22.53 -2.32
CA ASP A 254 5.18 23.03 -1.78
C ASP A 254 5.38 24.26 -0.88
N ALA A 255 4.63 25.34 -1.14
CA ALA A 255 4.73 26.60 -0.41
C ALA A 255 4.51 26.47 1.11
N ARG A 256 3.73 25.46 1.56
CA ARG A 256 3.51 25.20 2.99
C ARG A 256 4.80 24.77 3.70
N LEU A 257 5.74 24.15 2.98
CA LEU A 257 7.06 23.81 3.53
C LEU A 257 7.88 25.07 3.85
N ASP A 258 7.72 26.14 3.07
CA ASP A 258 8.42 27.41 3.33
C ASP A 258 7.84 28.15 4.54
N ILE A 259 6.54 28.07 4.74
CA ILE A 259 5.90 28.56 5.96
C ILE A 259 6.43 27.79 7.16
N LEU A 260 6.44 26.45 7.08
CA LEU A 260 6.95 25.60 8.16
C LEU A 260 8.43 25.87 8.48
N ARG A 261 9.27 26.10 7.46
CA ARG A 261 10.68 26.49 7.63
C ARG A 261 10.81 27.77 8.46
N ARG A 262 9.97 28.78 8.16
CA ARG A 262 9.97 30.06 8.88
C ARG A 262 9.44 29.91 10.30
N THR A 263 8.40 29.09 10.50
CA THR A 263 7.79 28.86 11.81
C THR A 263 8.72 28.11 12.76
N ILE A 264 9.41 27.05 12.30
CA ILE A 264 10.40 26.34 13.12
C ILE A 264 11.64 27.21 13.34
N GLY A 265 12.09 27.92 12.30
CA GLY A 265 13.19 28.88 12.39
C GLY A 265 14.57 28.23 12.43
N LYS A 266 15.52 28.91 13.08
CA LYS A 266 16.96 28.58 13.08
C LYS A 266 17.32 27.14 13.48
N PRO A 267 16.60 26.46 14.40
CA PRO A 267 16.94 25.08 14.75
C PRO A 267 16.84 24.09 13.57
N LEU A 268 16.09 24.41 12.52
CA LEU A 268 15.81 23.53 11.40
C LEU A 268 17.02 23.40 10.44
N LYS A 269 17.59 22.20 10.36
CA LYS A 269 18.64 21.84 9.39
C LYS A 269 18.07 21.39 8.05
N ARG A 270 17.03 20.56 8.12
CA ARG A 270 16.47 19.89 6.93
C ARG A 270 14.97 19.72 7.10
N LEU A 271 14.24 19.92 6.01
CA LEU A 271 12.81 19.67 5.94
C LEU A 271 12.49 19.08 4.57
N GLN A 272 12.01 17.84 4.56
CA GLN A 272 11.82 17.09 3.33
C GLN A 272 10.61 16.14 3.42
N PRO A 273 9.68 16.19 2.45
CA PRO A 273 8.74 15.11 2.20
C PRO A 273 9.47 13.82 1.80
N ILE A 274 9.07 12.70 2.37
CA ILE A 274 9.63 11.36 2.08
C ILE A 274 8.66 10.49 1.27
N GLY A 275 7.64 11.10 0.68
CA GLY A 275 6.62 10.45 -0.14
C GLY A 275 5.22 10.56 0.48
N GLY A 276 4.28 9.89 -0.15
CA GLY A 276 2.88 9.93 0.23
C GLY A 276 2.09 8.84 -0.46
N TYR A 277 0.83 8.70 -0.11
CA TYR A 277 -0.02 7.65 -0.62
C TYR A 277 -1.46 8.11 -0.75
N ALA A 278 -2.16 7.55 -1.73
CA ALA A 278 -3.61 7.72 -1.87
C ALA A 278 -4.33 6.95 -0.75
N LEU A 279 -5.31 7.58 -0.11
CA LEU A 279 -6.02 7.01 1.04
C LEU A 279 -6.70 5.67 0.70
N PRO A 280 -6.50 4.60 1.51
CA PRO A 280 -7.24 3.35 1.33
C PRO A 280 -8.75 3.55 1.20
N ILE A 281 -9.42 2.63 0.50
CA ILE A 281 -10.88 2.67 0.36
C ILE A 281 -11.49 2.23 1.68
N PRO A 282 -12.32 3.08 2.31
CA PRO A 282 -12.82 2.79 3.64
C PRO A 282 -13.88 1.66 3.62
N PRO A 283 -14.02 0.89 4.71
CA PRO A 283 -14.90 -0.30 4.75
C PRO A 283 -16.39 -0.01 4.48
N ASP A 284 -16.87 1.16 4.87
CA ASP A 284 -18.25 1.64 4.66
C ASP A 284 -18.60 1.76 3.17
N VAL A 285 -17.64 2.21 2.35
CA VAL A 285 -17.81 2.32 0.89
C VAL A 285 -17.86 0.94 0.21
N LEU A 286 -17.20 -0.05 0.80
CA LEU A 286 -17.11 -1.42 0.26
C LEU A 286 -18.33 -2.30 0.61
N GLY A 287 -19.17 -1.86 1.55
CA GLY A 287 -20.29 -2.65 2.07
C GLY A 287 -19.84 -3.74 3.06
N PRO A 288 -20.75 -4.63 3.51
CA PRO A 288 -20.44 -5.65 4.50
C PRO A 288 -19.35 -6.61 4.00
N ALA A 289 -18.45 -7.02 4.88
CA ALA A 289 -17.50 -8.09 4.57
C ALA A 289 -18.27 -9.40 4.34
N PRO A 290 -17.78 -10.31 3.47
CA PRO A 290 -18.38 -11.62 3.35
C PRO A 290 -18.40 -12.30 4.73
N ALA A 291 -19.57 -12.83 5.11
CA ALA A 291 -19.70 -13.57 6.36
C ALA A 291 -18.70 -14.74 6.33
N ALA A 292 -17.94 -14.92 7.42
CA ALA A 292 -17.13 -16.12 7.56
C ALA A 292 -18.05 -17.34 7.40
N ALA A 293 -17.74 -18.23 6.46
CA ALA A 293 -18.48 -19.47 6.32
C ALA A 293 -18.51 -20.16 7.69
N PRO A 294 -19.67 -20.67 8.16
CA PRO A 294 -19.73 -21.43 9.39
C PRO A 294 -18.71 -22.56 9.28
N GLN A 295 -17.80 -22.66 10.26
CA GLN A 295 -16.83 -23.76 10.31
C GLN A 295 -17.63 -25.07 10.21
N PRO A 296 -17.27 -26.01 9.33
CA PRO A 296 -17.92 -27.30 9.31
C PRO A 296 -17.75 -27.91 10.71
N ALA A 297 -18.87 -28.23 11.35
CA ALA A 297 -18.86 -28.89 12.65
C ALA A 297 -17.96 -30.13 12.52
N LEU A 298 -16.90 -30.18 13.32
CA LEU A 298 -16.07 -31.38 13.44
C LEU A 298 -17.01 -32.57 13.69
N PRO A 299 -16.95 -33.64 12.90
CA PRO A 299 -17.78 -34.81 13.16
C PRO A 299 -17.48 -35.28 14.58
N ALA A 300 -18.53 -35.40 15.39
CA ALA A 300 -18.43 -35.90 16.75
C ALA A 300 -17.63 -37.21 16.72
N ARG A 301 -16.53 -37.28 17.47
CA ARG A 301 -15.80 -38.53 17.69
C ARG A 301 -16.81 -39.55 18.20
N GLN A 302 -17.12 -40.55 17.40
CA GLN A 302 -17.86 -41.71 17.88
C GLN A 302 -17.05 -42.33 19.04
N PRO A 303 -17.67 -42.61 20.19
CA PRO A 303 -16.99 -43.32 21.26
C PRO A 303 -16.58 -44.70 20.72
N LYS A 304 -15.30 -45.05 20.88
CA LYS A 304 -14.85 -46.41 20.65
C LYS A 304 -15.73 -47.34 21.48
N SER A 305 -16.44 -48.24 20.81
CA SER A 305 -17.04 -49.39 21.45
C SER A 305 -15.92 -50.18 22.15
N GLU A 306 -15.88 -50.10 23.47
CA GLU A 306 -15.19 -51.10 24.28
C GLU A 306 -15.96 -52.40 24.09
N ASP A 307 -15.43 -53.25 23.22
CA ASP A 307 -15.89 -54.61 23.06
C ASP A 307 -15.38 -55.41 24.27
N SER A 308 -16.29 -55.61 25.23
CA SER A 308 -16.15 -56.58 26.30
C SER A 308 -16.78 -57.88 25.84
N SER A 309 -15.97 -58.89 25.54
CA SER A 309 -16.37 -60.30 25.69
C SER A 309 -15.17 -61.24 25.73
N ALA A 310 -15.13 -61.98 26.85
CA ALA A 310 -14.55 -63.31 27.10
C ALA A 310 -13.02 -63.46 27.15
#